data_AF-A0A101QX02-F1
#
_entry.id   AF-A0A101QX02-F1
#
_cell.length_a   1.000
_cell.length_b   1.000
_cell.length_c   1.000
_cell.angle_alpha   90.00
_cell.angle_beta   90.00
_cell.angle_gamma   90.00
#
_symmetry.space_group_name_H-M   'P 1'
#
loop_
_entity.id
_entity.type
_entity.pdbx_description
1 polymer ?
#
loop_
_entity_poly.entity_id
_entity_poly.type
_entity_poly.pdbx_seq_one_letter_code
_entity_poly.pdbx_strand_id
1 'polypeptide(L)'
;MTTTDPGTAYAAAYDAAAAARLDLYAKATAYIGHLVRGHLPQAATLVINAKCRDLHEVQDAEGLPIWHAPTSAGQGLPDEVADEVDGILADVMPFGGMAGAARWPIAPQGLPYRLVRLPGAPAPANGTGQRKVAHTRFPTPEGLRVISGIFAPAATPRIDITGTRDTYARETRDRIRAAIINSGYTLPTGSLDITADWLVIRSGGPAADLATAAVALEAVGLLPADITQRVVLIGELGLDGTVRTVRDIEQPVAAALGLGEKHLIVPAEQTDLVGTPTGVTVTGAYSLAHAVAHLAALAA
;
A
#
# COMPACT_ATOMS: atom_id res chain seq x y z
N MET A 1 33.37 6.60 26.63
CA MET A 1 32.21 5.69 26.57
C MET A 1 31.05 6.40 27.24
N THR A 2 30.21 7.06 26.46
CA THR A 2 28.97 7.69 26.92
C THR A 2 27.92 6.59 27.10
N THR A 3 27.67 6.20 28.34
CA THR A 3 26.59 5.28 28.71
C THR A 3 25.25 6.00 28.54
N THR A 4 24.50 5.68 27.50
CA THR A 4 23.14 6.18 27.31
C THR A 4 22.28 5.71 28.48
N ASP A 5 21.63 6.64 29.18
CA ASP A 5 20.77 6.34 30.32
C ASP A 5 19.60 5.44 29.86
N PRO A 6 19.40 4.25 30.46
CA PRO A 6 18.32 3.33 30.08
C PRO A 6 16.92 3.98 30.15
N GLY A 7 16.71 5.00 30.98
CA GLY A 7 15.44 5.76 31.01
C GLY A 7 15.19 6.57 29.74
N THR A 8 16.24 7.16 29.16
CA THR A 8 16.15 7.91 27.89
C THR A 8 15.97 7.00 26.67
N ALA A 9 16.56 5.80 26.69
CA ALA A 9 16.36 4.80 25.65
C ALA A 9 14.92 4.25 25.64
N TYR A 10 14.33 4.07 26.83
CA TYR A 10 12.94 3.61 26.96
C TYR A 10 11.93 4.67 26.50
N ALA A 11 12.15 5.93 26.84
CA ALA A 11 11.33 7.05 26.37
C ALA A 11 11.41 7.20 24.84
N ALA A 12 12.61 7.12 24.25
CA ALA A 12 12.78 7.20 22.80
C ALA A 12 12.11 6.03 22.06
N ALA A 13 12.20 4.81 22.60
CA ALA A 13 11.51 3.64 22.05
C ALA A 13 9.98 3.79 22.15
N TYR A 14 9.48 4.36 23.24
CA TYR A 14 8.06 4.65 23.44
C TYR A 14 7.55 5.68 22.43
N ASP A 15 8.27 6.79 22.24
CA ASP A 15 7.91 7.84 21.29
C ASP A 15 7.96 7.35 19.84
N ALA A 16 8.98 6.54 19.50
CA ALA A 16 9.06 5.90 18.18
C ALA A 16 7.89 4.94 17.93
N ALA A 17 7.51 4.14 18.93
CA ALA A 17 6.35 3.25 18.85
C ALA A 17 5.03 4.03 18.76
N ALA A 18 4.92 5.17 19.45
CA ALA A 18 3.75 6.06 19.37
C ALA A 18 3.64 6.72 17.98
N ALA A 19 4.75 7.19 17.41
CA ALA A 19 4.80 7.75 16.07
C ALA A 19 4.45 6.70 14.99
N ALA A 20 5.01 5.49 15.10
CA ALA A 20 4.69 4.38 14.19
C ALA A 20 3.21 3.98 14.27
N ARG A 21 2.61 4.02 15.47
CA ARG A 21 1.19 3.73 15.66
C ARG A 21 0.28 4.82 15.09
N LEU A 22 0.68 6.09 15.19
CA LEU A 22 -0.02 7.22 14.56
C LEU A 22 0.05 7.15 13.03
N ASP A 23 1.20 6.77 12.48
CA ASP A 23 1.39 6.57 11.03
C ASP A 23 0.56 5.39 10.50
N LEU A 24 0.59 4.25 11.20
CA LEU A 24 -0.26 3.09 10.89
C LEU A 24 -1.74 3.46 10.92
N TYR A 25 -2.16 4.22 11.94
CA TYR A 25 -3.53 4.70 12.07
C TYR A 25 -3.94 5.65 10.94
N ALA A 26 -3.05 6.58 10.55
CA ALA A 26 -3.29 7.49 9.43
C ALA A 26 -3.45 6.74 8.09
N LYS A 27 -2.62 5.71 7.86
CA LYS A 27 -2.70 4.85 6.67
C LYS A 27 -3.98 4.01 6.66
N ALA A 28 -4.33 3.42 7.79
CA ALA A 28 -5.55 2.62 7.93
C ALA A 28 -6.81 3.46 7.72
N THR A 29 -6.87 4.66 8.29
CA THR A 29 -8.01 5.57 8.09
C THR A 29 -8.10 6.13 6.68
N ALA A 30 -6.98 6.30 5.98
CA ALA A 30 -6.98 6.60 4.54
C ALA A 30 -7.56 5.43 3.72
N TYR A 31 -7.17 4.18 4.03
CA TYR A 31 -7.68 2.99 3.35
C TYR A 31 -9.18 2.76 3.61
N ILE A 32 -9.62 2.85 4.86
CA ILE A 32 -11.05 2.79 5.21
C ILE A 32 -11.82 3.89 4.48
N GLY A 33 -11.25 5.10 4.39
CA GLY A 33 -11.84 6.19 3.62
C GLY A 33 -12.00 5.87 2.13
N HIS A 34 -11.11 5.08 1.55
CA HIS A 34 -11.23 4.60 0.17
C HIS A 34 -12.35 3.56 0.03
N LEU A 35 -12.37 2.52 0.88
CA LEU A 35 -13.39 1.46 0.88
C LEU A 35 -14.80 2.05 1.00
N VAL A 36 -15.00 2.91 2.00
CA VAL A 36 -16.31 3.52 2.27
C VAL A 36 -16.73 4.45 1.13
N ARG A 37 -15.81 5.25 0.57
CA ARG A 37 -16.16 6.18 -0.53
C ARG A 37 -16.40 5.52 -1.88
N GLY A 38 -15.96 4.27 -2.07
CA GLY A 38 -16.35 3.46 -3.24
C GLY A 38 -17.86 3.24 -3.34
N HIS A 39 -18.54 3.26 -2.18
CA HIS A 39 -19.98 3.02 -2.05
C HIS A 39 -20.76 4.26 -1.61
N LEU A 40 -20.13 5.09 -0.79
CA LEU A 40 -20.68 6.33 -0.23
C LEU A 40 -19.73 7.50 -0.55
N PRO A 41 -19.76 8.06 -1.78
CA PRO A 41 -18.80 9.09 -2.21
C PRO A 41 -18.75 10.33 -1.32
N GLN A 42 -19.87 10.62 -0.63
CA GLN A 42 -20.04 11.74 0.29
C GLN A 42 -19.37 11.51 1.66
N ALA A 43 -18.88 10.31 1.95
CA ALA A 43 -18.38 9.95 3.28
C ALA A 43 -17.20 10.84 3.71
N ALA A 44 -17.34 11.44 4.89
CA ALA A 44 -16.33 12.33 5.46
C ALA A 44 -15.91 11.93 6.88
N THR A 45 -16.82 11.35 7.67
CA THR A 45 -16.53 10.97 9.05
C THR A 45 -17.07 9.57 9.35
N LEU A 46 -16.28 8.76 10.04
CA LEU A 46 -16.72 7.49 10.62
C LEU A 46 -17.03 7.68 12.09
N VAL A 47 -18.11 7.08 12.55
CA VAL A 47 -18.47 6.93 13.95
C VAL A 47 -18.15 5.50 14.34
N ILE A 48 -17.18 5.31 15.23
CA ILE A 48 -16.66 4.00 15.61
C ILE A 48 -17.05 3.71 17.05
N ASN A 49 -17.57 2.53 17.33
CA ASN A 49 -17.78 2.05 18.69
C ASN A 49 -16.44 1.72 19.34
N ALA A 50 -16.05 2.49 20.36
CA ALA A 50 -14.77 2.26 21.03
C ALA A 50 -14.75 0.98 21.88
N LYS A 51 -15.90 0.38 22.19
CA LYS A 51 -15.98 -0.86 22.97
C LYS A 51 -15.79 -2.09 22.08
N CYS A 52 -16.51 -2.13 20.96
CA CYS A 52 -16.48 -3.28 20.04
C CYS A 52 -15.43 -3.13 18.93
N ARG A 53 -14.96 -1.90 18.69
CA ARG A 53 -14.04 -1.53 17.58
C ARG A 53 -14.69 -1.71 16.21
N ASP A 54 -16.02 -1.57 16.14
CA ASP A 54 -16.82 -1.67 14.93
C ASP A 54 -17.30 -0.29 14.44
N LEU A 55 -17.56 -0.20 13.14
CA LEU A 55 -18.14 0.93 12.44
C LEU A 55 -19.62 1.00 12.80
N HIS A 56 -20.00 2.09 13.46
CA HIS A 56 -21.38 2.33 13.86
C HIS A 56 -22.14 3.15 12.84
N GLU A 57 -21.52 4.18 12.28
CA GLU A 57 -22.17 5.14 11.38
C GLU A 57 -21.14 5.80 10.46
N VAL A 58 -21.57 6.18 9.26
CA VAL A 58 -20.82 7.04 8.34
C VAL A 58 -21.60 8.34 8.14
N GLN A 59 -20.90 9.46 8.24
CA GLN A 59 -21.45 10.80 8.07
C GLN A 59 -20.82 11.52 6.87
N ASP A 60 -21.58 12.44 6.27
CA ASP A 60 -21.09 13.40 5.29
C ASP A 60 -20.28 14.56 5.93
N ALA A 61 -19.89 15.54 5.11
CA ALA A 61 -19.04 16.67 5.55
C ALA A 61 -19.77 17.61 6.53
N GLU A 62 -21.10 17.67 6.44
CA GLU A 62 -21.99 18.42 7.31
C GLU A 62 -22.30 17.69 8.62
N GLY A 63 -21.87 16.42 8.74
CA GLY A 63 -22.09 15.58 9.92
C GLY A 63 -23.44 14.86 9.91
N LEU A 64 -24.11 14.77 8.77
CA LEU A 64 -25.37 14.06 8.61
C LEU A 64 -25.10 12.57 8.37
N PRO A 65 -25.81 11.65 9.04
CA PRO A 65 -25.66 10.21 8.81
C PRO A 65 -26.10 9.82 7.40
N ILE A 66 -25.20 9.19 6.65
CA ILE A 66 -25.45 8.62 5.33
C ILE A 66 -25.48 7.10 5.34
N TRP A 67 -25.04 6.47 6.43
CA TRP A 67 -25.12 5.03 6.68
C TRP A 67 -25.00 4.72 8.19
N HIS A 68 -25.66 3.66 8.69
CA HIS A 68 -25.53 3.20 10.08
C HIS A 68 -25.67 1.67 10.21
N ALA A 69 -25.02 1.10 11.23
CA ALA A 69 -25.14 -0.29 11.64
C ALA A 69 -26.26 -0.46 12.70
N PRO A 70 -26.95 -1.61 12.75
CA PRO A 70 -26.86 -2.75 11.83
C PRO A 70 -27.53 -2.45 10.48
N THR A 71 -26.94 -2.96 9.40
CA THR A 71 -27.39 -2.69 8.03
C THR A 71 -28.71 -3.37 7.70
N SER A 72 -29.60 -2.63 7.03
CA SER A 72 -30.71 -3.21 6.28
C SER A 72 -30.32 -3.35 4.80
N ALA A 73 -30.81 -4.39 4.12
CA ALA A 73 -30.57 -4.56 2.68
C ALA A 73 -30.98 -3.31 1.90
N GLY A 74 -30.01 -2.64 1.27
CA GLY A 74 -30.22 -1.45 0.42
C GLY A 74 -29.64 -0.13 0.93
N GLN A 75 -28.97 -0.07 2.07
CA GLN A 75 -28.40 1.18 2.64
C GLN A 75 -27.06 1.65 2.04
N GLY A 76 -26.68 1.21 0.83
CA GLY A 76 -25.57 1.79 0.07
C GLY A 76 -24.17 1.24 0.37
N LEU A 77 -23.83 0.92 1.63
CA LEU A 77 -22.60 0.21 1.99
C LEU A 77 -22.89 -1.30 2.19
N PRO A 78 -22.27 -2.21 1.42
CA PRO A 78 -22.47 -3.65 1.58
C PRO A 78 -21.95 -4.19 2.91
N ASP A 79 -22.57 -5.24 3.45
CA ASP A 79 -22.17 -5.88 4.71
C ASP A 79 -20.71 -6.37 4.67
N GLU A 80 -20.27 -6.93 3.55
CA GLU A 80 -18.87 -7.39 3.35
C GLU A 80 -17.86 -6.25 3.52
N VAL A 81 -18.21 -5.03 3.08
CA VAL A 81 -17.35 -3.85 3.21
C VAL A 81 -17.36 -3.33 4.64
N ALA A 82 -18.51 -3.35 5.32
CA ALA A 82 -18.60 -2.98 6.73
C ALA A 82 -17.78 -3.94 7.61
N ASP A 83 -17.88 -5.25 7.36
CA ASP A 83 -17.11 -6.29 8.05
C ASP A 83 -15.59 -6.12 7.85
N GLU A 84 -15.15 -5.76 6.63
CA GLU A 84 -13.75 -5.47 6.35
C GLU A 84 -13.25 -4.23 7.12
N VAL A 85 -14.05 -3.16 7.17
CA VAL A 85 -13.73 -1.97 7.97
C VAL A 85 -13.60 -2.30 9.44
N ASP A 86 -14.50 -3.13 9.99
CA ASP A 86 -14.46 -3.58 11.38
C ASP A 86 -13.18 -4.37 11.68
N GLY A 87 -12.76 -5.25 10.77
CA GLY A 87 -11.49 -5.99 10.88
C GLY A 87 -10.28 -5.05 10.94
N ILE A 88 -10.20 -4.09 10.02
CA ILE A 88 -9.10 -3.11 9.99
C ILE A 88 -9.07 -2.29 11.27
N LEU A 89 -10.24 -1.82 11.74
CA LEU A 89 -10.36 -1.05 12.98
C LEU A 89 -9.95 -1.88 14.20
N ALA A 90 -10.30 -3.16 14.25
CA ALA A 90 -9.88 -4.06 15.32
C ALA A 90 -8.36 -4.21 15.39
N ASP A 91 -7.67 -4.24 14.25
CA ASP A 91 -6.22 -4.45 14.16
C ASP A 91 -5.40 -3.19 14.45
N VAL A 92 -5.86 -2.02 14.00
CA VAL A 92 -5.07 -0.77 14.04
C VAL A 92 -5.38 0.12 15.24
N MET A 93 -6.54 -0.07 15.88
CA MET A 93 -6.95 0.75 17.03
C MET A 93 -6.45 0.15 18.37
N PRO A 94 -5.53 0.82 19.08
CA PRO A 94 -5.19 0.43 20.44
C PRO A 94 -6.34 0.78 21.40
N PHE A 95 -6.76 -0.16 22.26
CA PHE A 95 -7.60 0.16 23.43
C PHE A 95 -7.03 -0.41 24.73
N GLY A 96 -6.83 0.48 25.72
CA GLY A 96 -6.21 0.21 27.01
C GLY A 96 -6.79 1.05 28.17
N GLY A 97 -8.10 1.28 28.19
CA GLY A 97 -8.80 1.94 29.31
C GLY A 97 -8.80 3.48 29.28
N MET A 98 -9.79 4.08 29.97
CA MET A 98 -10.18 5.50 29.88
C MET A 98 -9.13 6.54 30.36
N ALA A 99 -7.90 6.17 30.69
CA ALA A 99 -6.94 7.11 31.30
C ALA A 99 -6.20 8.02 30.29
N GLY A 100 -6.10 7.64 29.01
CA GLY A 100 -5.37 8.42 27.98
C GLY A 100 -6.26 9.25 27.03
N ALA A 101 -7.58 9.13 27.12
CA ALA A 101 -8.52 9.62 26.11
C ALA A 101 -9.16 10.99 26.41
N ALA A 102 -8.65 11.75 27.40
CA ALA A 102 -9.25 13.00 27.88
C ALA A 102 -9.27 14.16 26.84
N ARG A 103 -8.78 13.95 25.62
CA ARG A 103 -8.74 14.96 24.54
C ARG A 103 -9.67 14.67 23.35
N TRP A 104 -10.49 13.62 23.42
CA TRP A 104 -11.30 13.18 22.28
C TRP A 104 -12.78 13.49 22.50
N PRO A 105 -13.49 14.05 21.50
CA PRO A 105 -14.90 14.39 21.62
C PRO A 105 -15.75 13.12 21.82
N ILE A 106 -16.65 13.18 22.81
CA ILE A 106 -17.63 12.13 23.14
C ILE A 106 -18.90 12.44 22.35
N ALA A 107 -19.52 11.42 21.72
CA ALA A 107 -20.78 11.60 21.03
C ALA A 107 -21.90 12.08 21.98
N PRO A 108 -22.88 12.87 21.52
CA PRO A 108 -23.94 13.45 22.37
C PRO A 108 -24.78 12.43 23.16
N GLN A 109 -24.76 11.16 22.76
CA GLN A 109 -25.58 10.08 23.30
C GLN A 109 -24.95 9.36 24.51
N GLY A 110 -23.74 9.75 24.95
CA GLY A 110 -23.10 9.18 26.15
C GLY A 110 -22.56 7.75 26.02
N LEU A 111 -22.68 7.14 24.83
CA LEU A 111 -22.03 5.88 24.46
C LEU A 111 -20.59 6.14 23.97
N PRO A 112 -19.63 5.22 24.17
CA PRO A 112 -18.23 5.48 23.86
C PRO A 112 -17.98 5.39 22.34
N TYR A 113 -18.54 6.30 21.56
CA TYR A 113 -18.26 6.41 20.13
C TYR A 113 -17.10 7.39 19.90
N ARG A 114 -16.28 7.08 18.89
CA ARG A 114 -15.17 7.93 18.43
C ARG A 114 -15.44 8.39 17.00
N LEU A 115 -15.26 9.68 16.78
CA LEU A 115 -15.32 10.29 15.46
C LEU A 115 -13.95 10.23 14.80
N VAL A 116 -13.90 9.69 13.59
CA VAL A 116 -12.69 9.62 12.76
C VAL A 116 -12.97 10.36 11.47
N ARG A 117 -12.32 11.52 11.30
CA ARG A 117 -12.37 12.24 10.03
C ARG A 117 -11.55 11.48 9.01
N LEU A 118 -12.20 11.06 7.93
CA LEU A 118 -11.52 10.52 6.78
C LEU A 118 -10.67 11.63 6.16
N PRO A 119 -9.41 11.37 5.76
CA PRO A 119 -8.64 12.33 4.99
C PRO A 119 -9.45 12.71 3.74
N GLY A 120 -9.32 13.95 3.25
CA GLY A 120 -10.04 14.38 2.04
C GLY A 120 -9.83 13.38 0.91
N ALA A 121 -10.86 13.12 0.10
CA ALA A 121 -10.68 12.28 -1.10
C ALA A 121 -9.45 12.83 -1.84
N PRO A 122 -8.45 11.98 -2.19
CA PRO A 122 -7.33 12.46 -2.98
C PRO A 122 -7.94 13.18 -4.18
N ALA A 123 -7.55 14.44 -4.39
CA ALA A 123 -8.09 15.22 -5.49
C ALA A 123 -8.00 14.36 -6.74
N PRO A 124 -9.06 14.26 -7.58
CA PRO A 124 -8.88 13.68 -8.90
C PRO A 124 -7.69 14.42 -9.48
N ALA A 125 -6.67 13.67 -9.90
CA ALA A 125 -5.50 14.28 -10.53
C ALA A 125 -6.04 15.03 -11.74
N ASN A 126 -6.27 16.33 -11.58
CA ASN A 126 -6.58 17.25 -12.65
C ASN A 126 -5.28 17.41 -13.44
N GLY A 127 -4.93 16.35 -14.16
CA GLY A 127 -3.78 16.27 -15.01
C GLY A 127 -4.10 17.01 -16.30
N THR A 128 -3.69 18.26 -16.37
CA THR A 128 -3.38 18.88 -17.66
C THR A 128 -2.36 18.00 -18.40
N GLY A 129 -2.84 17.14 -19.30
CA GLY A 129 -2.19 16.74 -20.57
C GLY A 129 -0.83 16.05 -20.58
N GLN A 130 -0.12 15.81 -19.48
CA GLN A 130 1.22 15.21 -19.54
C GLN A 130 1.22 13.70 -19.34
N ARG A 131 1.68 13.00 -20.39
CA ARG A 131 2.13 11.61 -20.34
C ARG A 131 3.28 11.51 -19.34
N LYS A 132 3.14 10.62 -18.36
CA LYS A 132 4.19 10.30 -17.39
C LYS A 132 4.81 8.95 -17.74
N VAL A 133 6.12 8.87 -17.60
CA VAL A 133 6.89 7.66 -17.88
C VAL A 133 7.71 7.34 -16.65
N ALA A 134 7.67 6.07 -16.24
CA ALA A 134 8.49 5.52 -15.18
C ALA A 134 9.18 4.25 -15.69
N HIS A 135 10.34 3.96 -15.10
CA HIS A 135 11.10 2.77 -15.40
C HIS A 135 11.54 2.13 -14.09
N THR A 136 11.48 0.80 -14.02
CA THR A 136 12.17 0.02 -13.00
C THR A 136 13.03 -1.05 -13.67
N ARG A 137 13.92 -1.66 -12.91
CA ARG A 137 14.84 -2.68 -13.39
C ARG A 137 14.64 -3.94 -12.57
N PHE A 138 14.57 -5.06 -13.26
CA PHE A 138 14.46 -6.37 -12.64
C PHE A 138 15.67 -7.23 -13.03
N PRO A 139 16.35 -7.86 -12.07
CA PRO A 139 17.50 -8.71 -12.34
C PRO A 139 17.06 -10.07 -12.91
N THR A 140 17.65 -10.47 -14.04
CA THR A 140 17.54 -11.82 -14.59
C THR A 140 18.94 -12.46 -14.73
N PRO A 141 19.04 -13.78 -14.93
CA PRO A 141 20.31 -14.43 -15.21
C PRO A 141 21.07 -13.82 -16.41
N GLU A 142 20.36 -13.22 -17.36
CA GLU A 142 20.90 -12.56 -18.55
C GLU A 142 21.12 -11.04 -18.35
N GLY A 143 21.08 -10.55 -17.12
CA GLY A 143 21.30 -9.15 -16.74
C GLY A 143 20.03 -8.39 -16.33
N LEU A 144 20.17 -7.08 -16.10
CA LEU A 144 19.02 -6.24 -15.78
C LEU A 144 18.08 -6.15 -16.99
N ARG A 145 16.79 -6.24 -16.72
CA ARG A 145 15.74 -6.02 -17.68
C ARG A 145 14.85 -4.88 -17.23
N VAL A 146 14.47 -4.03 -18.18
CA VAL A 146 13.66 -2.85 -17.88
C VAL A 146 12.18 -3.23 -17.92
N ILE A 147 11.42 -2.71 -16.96
CA ILE A 147 9.96 -2.65 -16.98
C ILE A 147 9.61 -1.17 -17.10
N SER A 148 8.79 -0.80 -18.08
CA SER A 148 8.38 0.58 -18.30
C SER A 148 6.89 0.75 -18.05
N GLY A 149 6.52 1.77 -17.29
CA GLY A 149 5.14 2.19 -17.08
C GLY A 149 4.90 3.53 -17.75
N ILE A 150 3.86 3.62 -18.57
CA ILE A 150 3.45 4.84 -19.25
C ILE A 150 2.02 5.14 -18.83
N PHE A 151 1.83 6.25 -18.14
CA PHE A 151 0.49 6.76 -17.83
C PHE A 151 0.14 7.93 -18.75
N ALA A 152 -1.07 7.89 -19.30
CA ALA A 152 -1.67 9.00 -20.02
C ALA A 152 -3.12 9.21 -19.54
N PRO A 153 -3.54 10.45 -19.26
CA PRO A 153 -4.95 10.76 -19.00
C PRO A 153 -5.83 10.31 -20.17
N ALA A 154 -6.95 9.65 -19.87
CA ALA A 154 -7.91 9.17 -20.87
C ALA A 154 -9.31 9.09 -20.24
N ALA A 155 -10.35 9.02 -21.07
CA ALA A 155 -11.75 9.00 -20.61
C ALA A 155 -12.12 7.72 -19.83
N THR A 156 -11.41 6.62 -20.05
CA THR A 156 -11.71 5.31 -19.46
C THR A 156 -10.47 4.75 -18.76
N PRO A 157 -10.59 4.19 -17.54
CA PRO A 157 -9.49 3.53 -16.88
C PRO A 157 -9.14 2.23 -17.61
N ARG A 158 -7.89 2.13 -18.07
CA ARG A 158 -7.36 0.93 -18.75
C ARG A 158 -5.95 0.66 -18.24
N ILE A 159 -5.68 -0.60 -17.93
CA ILE A 159 -4.33 -1.10 -17.65
C ILE A 159 -4.05 -2.17 -18.68
N ASP A 160 -2.95 -2.05 -19.40
CA ASP A 160 -2.48 -3.10 -20.31
C ASP A 160 -1.04 -3.47 -19.99
N ILE A 161 -0.73 -4.77 -20.17
CA ILE A 161 0.62 -5.31 -19.99
C ILE A 161 1.04 -5.98 -21.29
N THR A 162 2.18 -5.58 -21.84
CA THR A 162 2.75 -6.08 -23.09
C THR A 162 4.17 -6.60 -22.90
N GLY A 163 4.69 -7.35 -23.89
CA GLY A 163 6.03 -7.94 -23.83
C GLY A 163 6.10 -9.33 -23.19
N THR A 164 4.94 -9.93 -22.87
CA THR A 164 4.83 -11.25 -22.22
C THR A 164 3.80 -12.13 -22.94
N ARG A 165 3.63 -13.39 -22.53
CA ARG A 165 2.61 -14.30 -23.10
C ARG A 165 1.23 -13.80 -22.71
N ASP A 166 0.29 -13.81 -23.65
CA ASP A 166 -1.05 -13.23 -23.47
C ASP A 166 -1.80 -13.67 -22.21
N THR A 167 -1.69 -14.94 -21.81
CA THR A 167 -2.34 -15.44 -20.57
C THR A 167 -1.70 -14.85 -19.32
N TYR A 168 -0.36 -14.86 -19.26
CA TYR A 168 0.40 -14.30 -18.17
C TYR A 168 0.19 -12.78 -18.05
N ALA A 169 0.11 -12.08 -19.19
CA ALA A 169 -0.18 -10.64 -19.24
C ALA A 169 -1.50 -10.31 -18.53
N ARG A 170 -2.56 -11.06 -18.85
CA ARG A 170 -3.90 -10.87 -18.27
C ARG A 170 -3.91 -11.17 -16.76
N GLU A 171 -3.36 -12.30 -16.36
CA GLU A 171 -3.28 -12.69 -14.94
C GLU A 171 -2.48 -11.68 -14.11
N THR A 172 -1.34 -11.22 -14.65
CA THR A 172 -0.49 -10.21 -13.99
C THR A 172 -1.21 -8.87 -13.90
N ARG A 173 -1.91 -8.44 -14.95
CA ARG A 173 -2.70 -7.21 -14.95
C ARG A 173 -3.78 -7.24 -13.87
N ASP A 174 -4.57 -8.30 -13.85
CA ASP A 174 -5.68 -8.43 -12.90
C ASP A 174 -5.14 -8.47 -11.46
N ARG A 175 -4.00 -9.12 -11.25
CA ARG A 175 -3.34 -9.21 -9.95
C ARG A 175 -2.74 -7.90 -9.46
N ILE A 176 -2.00 -7.20 -10.33
CA ILE A 176 -1.44 -5.88 -10.00
C ILE A 176 -2.56 -4.90 -9.71
N ARG A 177 -3.62 -4.90 -10.53
CA ARG A 177 -4.77 -4.03 -10.29
C ARG A 177 -5.41 -4.30 -8.93
N ALA A 178 -5.68 -5.57 -8.62
CA ALA A 178 -6.26 -5.96 -7.33
C ALA A 178 -5.32 -5.56 -6.17
N ALA A 179 -4.03 -5.89 -6.27
CA ALA A 179 -3.04 -5.59 -5.24
C ALA A 179 -2.92 -4.08 -4.97
N ILE A 180 -2.92 -3.24 -6.01
CA ILE A 180 -2.87 -1.78 -5.88
C ILE A 180 -4.11 -1.25 -5.14
N ILE A 181 -5.30 -1.68 -5.56
CA ILE A 181 -6.57 -1.26 -4.95
C ILE A 181 -6.64 -1.71 -3.48
N ASN A 182 -6.35 -2.98 -3.22
CA ASN A 182 -6.38 -3.58 -1.88
C ASN A 182 -5.23 -3.11 -0.97
N SER A 183 -4.21 -2.45 -1.55
CA SER A 183 -3.17 -1.74 -0.80
C SER A 183 -3.53 -0.28 -0.51
N GLY A 184 -4.75 0.16 -0.86
CA GLY A 184 -5.26 1.50 -0.60
C GLY A 184 -4.82 2.58 -1.59
N TYR A 185 -4.34 2.18 -2.77
CA TYR A 185 -3.99 3.12 -3.84
C TYR A 185 -5.11 3.19 -4.88
N THR A 186 -5.47 4.42 -5.28
CA THR A 186 -6.40 4.64 -6.39
C THR A 186 -5.62 5.03 -7.63
N LEU A 187 -5.80 4.28 -8.72
CA LEU A 187 -5.25 4.66 -10.01
C LEU A 187 -6.11 5.80 -10.61
N PRO A 188 -5.50 6.90 -11.07
CA PRO A 188 -6.22 7.97 -11.73
C PRO A 188 -6.88 7.46 -13.03
N THR A 189 -7.97 8.11 -13.42
CA THR A 189 -8.65 7.79 -14.69
C THR A 189 -7.72 8.06 -15.86
N GLY A 190 -7.35 6.99 -16.57
CA GLY A 190 -6.49 7.07 -17.75
C GLY A 190 -6.03 5.70 -18.22
N SER A 191 -5.14 5.71 -19.23
CA SER A 191 -4.48 4.52 -19.72
C SER A 191 -3.11 4.38 -19.06
N LEU A 192 -2.88 3.23 -18.44
CA LEU A 192 -1.59 2.79 -17.92
C LEU A 192 -1.12 1.61 -18.77
N ASP A 193 -0.14 1.85 -19.64
CA ASP A 193 0.48 0.83 -20.46
C ASP A 193 1.81 0.42 -19.81
N ILE A 194 1.95 -0.86 -19.48
CA ILE A 194 3.16 -1.43 -18.88
C ILE A 194 3.81 -2.39 -19.88
N THR A 195 5.09 -2.21 -20.13
CA THR A 195 5.86 -3.05 -21.06
C THR A 195 6.97 -3.77 -20.33
N ALA A 196 7.02 -5.09 -20.49
CA ALA A 196 8.01 -5.96 -19.87
C ALA A 196 8.29 -7.18 -20.76
N ASP A 197 9.23 -7.00 -21.70
CA ASP A 197 9.54 -7.88 -22.85
C ASP A 197 10.10 -9.29 -22.52
N TRP A 198 10.09 -9.67 -21.25
CA TRP A 198 10.81 -10.83 -20.72
C TRP A 198 10.10 -11.54 -19.56
N LEU A 199 8.95 -11.02 -19.09
CA LEU A 199 8.23 -11.51 -17.90
C LEU A 199 7.86 -13.01 -17.93
N VAL A 200 7.94 -13.65 -19.10
CA VAL A 200 7.64 -15.08 -19.29
C VAL A 200 8.82 -15.99 -19.02
N ILE A 201 10.06 -15.51 -19.20
CA ILE A 201 11.00 -16.38 -19.91
C ILE A 201 11.70 -17.40 -19.00
N ARG A 202 12.05 -17.14 -17.73
CA ARG A 202 12.88 -18.12 -16.96
C ARG A 202 12.69 -18.21 -15.44
N SER A 203 11.95 -17.31 -14.77
CA SER A 203 12.06 -17.14 -13.31
C SER A 203 11.13 -18.00 -12.43
N GLY A 204 10.55 -19.09 -12.93
CA GLY A 204 9.80 -20.04 -12.08
C GLY A 204 8.53 -19.52 -11.40
N GLY A 205 8.11 -18.28 -11.67
CA GLY A 205 6.94 -17.63 -11.06
C GLY A 205 6.94 -16.10 -11.24
N PRO A 206 5.92 -15.40 -10.72
CA PRO A 206 5.71 -13.96 -10.86
C PRO A 206 6.60 -13.09 -9.96
N ALA A 207 7.91 -13.37 -9.98
CA ALA A 207 8.91 -12.73 -9.14
C ALA A 207 8.98 -11.19 -9.28
N ALA A 208 8.45 -10.65 -10.37
CA ALA A 208 8.51 -9.24 -10.74
C ALA A 208 7.18 -8.49 -10.52
N ASP A 209 6.17 -9.10 -9.91
CA ASP A 209 4.88 -8.44 -9.64
C ASP A 209 5.07 -7.17 -8.80
N LEU A 210 5.90 -7.26 -7.75
CA LEU A 210 6.20 -6.11 -6.89
C LEU A 210 6.85 -4.96 -7.67
N ALA A 211 7.84 -5.25 -8.51
CA ALA A 211 8.47 -4.25 -9.38
C ALA A 211 7.46 -3.64 -10.36
N THR A 212 6.59 -4.47 -10.93
CA THR A 212 5.59 -4.05 -11.91
C THR A 212 4.51 -3.16 -11.29
N ALA A 213 4.07 -3.46 -10.07
CA ALA A 213 3.16 -2.59 -9.32
C ALA A 213 3.85 -1.28 -8.90
N ALA A 214 5.12 -1.32 -8.49
CA ALA A 214 5.85 -0.12 -8.12
C ALA A 214 6.03 0.85 -9.31
N VAL A 215 6.43 0.35 -10.49
CA VAL A 215 6.56 1.22 -11.67
C VAL A 215 5.21 1.75 -12.16
N ALA A 216 4.12 0.99 -11.96
CA ALA A 216 2.76 1.47 -12.22
C ALA A 216 2.42 2.66 -11.32
N LEU A 217 2.70 2.55 -10.01
CA LEU A 217 2.49 3.63 -9.03
C LEU A 217 3.36 4.86 -9.32
N GLU A 218 4.62 4.66 -9.72
CA GLU A 218 5.50 5.76 -10.16
C GLU A 218 4.98 6.44 -11.42
N ALA A 219 4.56 5.67 -12.43
CA ALA A 219 4.03 6.21 -13.69
C ALA A 219 2.80 7.09 -13.45
N VAL A 220 1.92 6.75 -12.51
CA VAL A 220 0.77 7.60 -12.16
C VAL A 220 1.13 8.77 -11.24
N GLY A 221 2.34 8.77 -10.68
CA GLY A 221 2.88 9.82 -9.81
C GLY A 221 2.54 9.65 -8.33
N LEU A 222 2.26 8.42 -7.89
CA LEU A 222 2.09 8.07 -6.47
C LEU A 222 3.42 7.76 -5.78
N LEU A 223 4.51 7.64 -6.54
CA LEU A 223 5.87 7.53 -6.04
C LEU A 223 6.74 8.69 -6.57
N PRO A 224 7.81 9.08 -5.84
CA PRO A 224 8.82 10.02 -6.34
C PRO A 224 9.44 9.54 -7.66
N ALA A 225 9.81 10.49 -8.52
CA ALA A 225 10.44 10.17 -9.81
C ALA A 225 11.77 9.42 -9.64
N ASP A 226 12.01 8.44 -10.51
CA ASP A 226 13.21 7.61 -10.60
C ASP A 226 13.49 6.73 -9.37
N ILE A 227 12.59 6.68 -8.39
CA ILE A 227 12.82 5.92 -7.15
C ILE A 227 12.88 4.42 -7.41
N THR A 228 12.06 3.90 -8.32
CA THR A 228 12.04 2.48 -8.65
C THR A 228 13.22 2.03 -9.52
N GLN A 229 14.07 2.97 -9.98
CA GLN A 229 15.35 2.66 -10.62
C GLN A 229 16.50 2.53 -9.60
N ARG A 230 16.32 3.02 -8.37
CA ARG A 230 17.36 3.02 -7.33
C ARG A 230 17.29 1.80 -6.43
N VAL A 231 16.20 1.03 -6.53
CA VAL A 231 15.90 -0.11 -5.68
C VAL A 231 15.44 -1.28 -6.54
N VAL A 232 16.07 -2.42 -6.35
CA VAL A 232 15.63 -3.68 -6.93
C VAL A 232 14.47 -4.24 -6.12
N LEU A 233 13.33 -4.44 -6.78
CA LEU A 233 12.09 -4.94 -6.16
C LEU A 233 11.84 -6.38 -6.61
N ILE A 234 11.84 -7.32 -5.67
CA ILE A 234 11.63 -8.74 -5.91
C ILE A 234 10.48 -9.20 -5.02
N GLY A 235 9.46 -9.84 -5.60
CA GLY A 235 8.30 -10.29 -4.86
C GLY A 235 7.13 -10.63 -5.75
N GLU A 236 6.43 -11.71 -5.41
CA GLU A 236 5.10 -11.99 -5.96
C GLU A 236 4.05 -11.17 -5.21
N LEU A 237 2.95 -10.79 -5.85
CA LEU A 237 1.85 -10.11 -5.17
C LEU A 237 0.65 -11.03 -5.00
N GLY A 238 0.05 -11.04 -3.81
CA GLY A 238 -1.31 -11.52 -3.61
C GLY A 238 -2.32 -10.53 -4.16
N LEU A 239 -3.54 -10.99 -4.44
CA LEU A 239 -4.65 -10.10 -4.85
C LEU A 239 -4.98 -9.07 -3.76
N ASP A 240 -4.74 -9.40 -2.50
CA ASP A 240 -4.88 -8.56 -1.32
C ASP A 240 -3.72 -7.57 -1.11
N GLY A 241 -2.72 -7.57 -2.00
CA GLY A 241 -1.55 -6.71 -1.88
C GLY A 241 -0.45 -7.26 -0.96
N THR A 242 -0.57 -8.49 -0.45
CA THR A 242 0.51 -9.16 0.27
C THR A 242 1.72 -9.39 -0.64
N VAL A 243 2.92 -9.23 -0.10
CA VAL A 243 4.17 -9.59 -0.81
C VAL A 243 4.52 -11.02 -0.43
N ARG A 244 4.42 -11.92 -1.40
CA ARG A 244 4.60 -13.35 -1.23
C ARG A 244 6.01 -13.78 -1.65
N THR A 245 6.43 -14.91 -1.10
CA THR A 245 7.74 -15.50 -1.38
C THR A 245 7.93 -15.81 -2.86
N VAL A 246 9.14 -15.61 -3.35
CA VAL A 246 9.57 -15.93 -4.71
C VAL A 246 10.36 -17.24 -4.70
N ARG A 247 10.00 -18.17 -5.60
CA ARG A 247 10.81 -19.39 -5.81
C ARG A 247 12.18 -19.02 -6.36
N ASP A 248 13.23 -19.66 -5.86
CA ASP A 248 14.61 -19.46 -6.31
C ASP A 248 15.09 -18.00 -6.20
N ILE A 249 14.66 -17.28 -5.15
CA ILE A 249 14.97 -15.85 -4.92
C ILE A 249 16.46 -15.53 -4.94
N GLU A 250 17.32 -16.49 -4.59
CA GLU A 250 18.77 -16.36 -4.61
C GLU A 250 19.30 -15.99 -6.00
N GLN A 251 18.64 -16.43 -7.09
CA GLN A 251 19.06 -16.11 -8.46
C GLN A 251 18.90 -14.62 -8.81
N PRO A 252 17.70 -14.01 -8.74
CA PRO A 252 17.55 -12.58 -9.00
C PRO A 252 18.36 -11.72 -8.02
N VAL A 253 18.52 -12.16 -6.76
CA VAL A 253 19.38 -11.48 -5.79
C VAL A 253 20.84 -11.52 -6.23
N ALA A 254 21.39 -12.70 -6.54
CA ALA A 254 22.78 -12.82 -6.97
C ALA A 254 23.07 -12.03 -8.25
N ALA A 255 22.11 -12.01 -9.20
CA ALA A 255 22.20 -11.20 -10.40
C ALA A 255 22.22 -9.69 -10.08
N ALA A 256 21.36 -9.20 -9.18
CA ALA A 256 21.36 -7.81 -8.74
C ALA A 256 22.71 -7.42 -8.11
N LEU A 257 23.23 -8.26 -7.20
CA LEU A 257 24.51 -8.03 -6.53
C LEU A 257 25.68 -8.02 -7.53
N GLY A 258 25.71 -8.96 -8.48
CA GLY A 258 26.73 -9.03 -9.53
C GLY A 258 26.72 -7.82 -10.47
N LEU A 259 25.59 -7.12 -10.55
CA LEU A 259 25.41 -5.89 -11.34
C LEU A 259 25.65 -4.61 -10.50
N GLY A 260 26.02 -4.76 -9.22
CA GLY A 260 26.38 -3.66 -8.34
C GLY A 260 25.20 -2.95 -7.67
N GLU A 261 24.02 -3.55 -7.68
CA GLU A 261 22.82 -3.00 -7.03
C GLU A 261 22.97 -3.04 -5.50
N LYS A 262 22.62 -1.95 -4.84
CA LYS A 262 22.88 -1.75 -3.40
C LYS A 262 21.64 -1.72 -2.52
N HIS A 263 20.45 -1.61 -3.11
CA HIS A 263 19.20 -1.52 -2.38
C HIS A 263 18.23 -2.54 -2.94
N LEU A 264 17.85 -3.52 -2.12
CA LEU A 264 16.92 -4.56 -2.48
C LEU A 264 15.71 -4.50 -1.54
N ILE A 265 14.52 -4.58 -2.11
CA ILE A 265 13.29 -4.89 -1.40
C ILE A 265 12.87 -6.31 -1.83
N VAL A 266 12.73 -7.20 -0.85
CA VAL A 266 12.42 -8.63 -1.03
C VAL A 266 11.23 -9.01 -0.15
N PRO A 267 10.58 -10.19 -0.34
CA PRO A 267 9.56 -10.66 0.58
C PRO A 267 10.14 -10.79 1.98
N ALA A 268 9.43 -10.26 2.98
CA ALA A 268 9.92 -10.25 4.36
C ALA A 268 10.21 -11.65 4.90
N GLU A 269 9.45 -12.66 4.47
CA GLU A 269 9.67 -14.07 4.84
C GLU A 269 11.00 -14.65 4.31
N GLN A 270 11.63 -13.99 3.33
CA GLN A 270 12.86 -14.47 2.69
C GLN A 270 14.07 -13.59 2.99
N THR A 271 13.96 -12.58 3.85
CA THR A 271 15.11 -11.71 4.20
C THR A 271 16.26 -12.50 4.79
N ASP A 272 15.98 -13.51 5.62
CA ASP A 272 17.01 -14.35 6.25
C ASP A 272 17.74 -15.23 5.22
N LEU A 273 17.02 -15.73 4.23
CA LEU A 273 17.59 -16.52 3.12
C LEU A 273 18.49 -15.64 2.24
N VAL A 274 18.06 -14.40 1.97
CA VAL A 274 18.82 -13.41 1.19
C VAL A 274 20.04 -12.91 1.96
N GLY A 275 19.94 -12.82 3.29
CA GLY A 275 20.97 -12.31 4.17
C GLY A 275 21.23 -10.82 4.02
N THR A 276 22.38 -10.37 4.51
CA THR A 276 22.82 -8.96 4.41
C THR A 276 24.22 -8.89 3.81
N PRO A 277 24.34 -8.92 2.47
CA PRO A 277 25.63 -8.80 1.80
C PRO A 277 26.32 -7.47 2.15
N THR A 278 27.65 -7.50 2.27
CA THR A 278 28.44 -6.31 2.64
C THR A 278 28.19 -5.15 1.66
N GLY A 279 27.79 -3.99 2.19
CA GLY A 279 27.55 -2.79 1.38
C GLY A 279 26.20 -2.77 0.63
N VAL A 280 25.31 -3.72 0.93
CA VAL A 280 23.97 -3.83 0.34
C VAL A 280 22.92 -3.74 1.46
N THR A 281 21.88 -2.95 1.23
CA THR A 281 20.71 -2.84 2.10
C THR A 281 19.62 -3.75 1.58
N VAL A 282 19.21 -4.71 2.40
CA VAL A 282 18.10 -5.63 2.11
C VAL A 282 16.94 -5.29 3.03
N THR A 283 15.78 -4.97 2.45
CA THR A 283 14.56 -4.59 3.18
C THR A 283 13.46 -5.61 2.92
N GLY A 284 12.83 -6.11 3.98
CA GLY A 284 11.69 -7.03 3.87
C GLY A 284 10.37 -6.28 3.69
N ALA A 285 9.60 -6.63 2.66
CA ALA A 285 8.25 -6.16 2.46
C ALA A 285 7.21 -7.25 2.77
N TYR A 286 6.22 -6.92 3.60
CA TYR A 286 5.06 -7.79 3.90
C TYR A 286 3.88 -7.51 2.96
N SER A 287 3.81 -6.30 2.41
CA SER A 287 2.76 -5.87 1.48
C SER A 287 3.28 -4.81 0.52
N LEU A 288 2.54 -4.58 -0.57
CA LEU A 288 2.82 -3.51 -1.52
C LEU A 288 2.78 -2.14 -0.83
N ALA A 289 1.84 -1.92 0.10
CA ALA A 289 1.80 -0.69 0.90
C ALA A 289 3.08 -0.49 1.73
N HIS A 290 3.62 -1.56 2.32
CA HIS A 290 4.89 -1.51 3.07
C HIS A 290 6.07 -1.17 2.15
N ALA A 291 6.15 -1.81 0.98
CA ALA A 291 7.19 -1.52 -0.01
C ALA A 291 7.15 -0.06 -0.50
N VAL A 292 5.97 0.47 -0.78
CA VAL A 292 5.78 1.87 -1.19
C VAL A 292 6.23 2.85 -0.10
N ALA A 293 5.90 2.57 1.16
CA ALA A 293 6.36 3.40 2.28
C ALA A 293 7.89 3.44 2.38
N HIS A 294 8.56 2.30 2.18
CA HIS A 294 10.03 2.25 2.11
C HIS A 294 10.60 3.05 0.94
N LEU A 295 10.02 2.91 -0.27
CA LEU A 295 10.45 3.69 -1.44
C LEU A 295 10.30 5.20 -1.19
N ALA A 296 9.18 5.63 -0.61
CA ALA A 296 8.96 7.04 -0.28
C ALA A 296 9.98 7.56 0.74
N ALA A 297 10.32 6.76 1.75
CA ALA A 297 11.31 7.13 2.76
C ALA A 297 12.74 7.25 2.21
N LEU A 298 13.10 6.47 1.17
CA LEU A 298 14.41 6.55 0.51
C LEU A 298 14.58 7.81 -0.36
N ALA A 299 13.49 8.50 -0.69
CA ALA A 299 13.52 9.73 -1.47
C ALA A 299 13.64 11.00 -0.60
N ALA A 300 13.42 10.88 0.72
CA ALA A 300 13.49 11.96 1.70
C ALA A 300 14.92 12.15 2.23
#